data_AF-A0A7W0QNY3-F1
#
_entry.id   AF-A0A7W0QNY3-F1
#
_cell.length_a   1.000
_cell.length_b   1.000
_cell.length_c   1.000
_cell.angle_alpha   90.00
_cell.angle_beta   90.00
_cell.angle_gamma   90.00
#
_symmetry.space_group_name_H-M   'P 1'
#
loop_
_entity.id
_entity.type
_entity.pdbx_description
1 polymer ?
#
loop_
_entity_poly.entity_id
_entity_poly.type
_entity_poly.pdbx_seq_one_letter_code
_entity_poly.pdbx_strand_id
1 'polypeptide(L)'
;RGLSAFHARHNLTLNGTWELPFFQSKTGVIGAVLKGWSVNNITTLRSGHPFTAQLGFNRSGNLNTTGFSRHERPDLKPECSVNPVLGGPDRYFDVNCFQLQTVNTRGNLPRNSLLGPGLVSIDASLVKSFTAGARRSLQVRLEVFNVPNRANFAIPSGRIAFTGVAADSSPIVAPNWGRITSTVTTSRQLQLGAKLSF
;
A
#
# COMPACT_ATOMS: atom_id res chain seq x y z
N ARG A 1 -12.76 -9.34 19.62
CA ARG A 1 -11.27 -9.24 19.67
C ARG A 1 -10.74 -9.40 18.26
N GLY A 2 -9.59 -8.80 17.92
CA GLY A 2 -9.04 -8.80 16.57
C GLY A 2 -7.86 -7.82 16.46
N LEU A 3 -7.06 -7.93 15.40
CA LEU A 3 -5.89 -7.07 15.22
C LEU A 3 -6.29 -5.59 15.16
N SER A 4 -5.40 -4.71 15.63
CA SER A 4 -5.58 -3.27 15.44
C SER A 4 -5.60 -2.95 13.93
N ALA A 5 -6.36 -1.94 13.51
CA ALA A 5 -6.35 -1.50 12.11
C ALA A 5 -4.96 -0.96 11.70
N PHE A 6 -4.16 -0.52 12.68
CA PHE A 6 -2.79 -0.05 12.50
C PHE A 6 -1.74 -1.16 12.66
N HIS A 7 -2.16 -2.42 12.82
CA HIS A 7 -1.22 -3.52 12.97
C HIS A 7 -0.48 -3.75 11.65
N ALA A 8 0.84 -3.58 11.68
CA ALA A 8 1.75 -3.95 10.59
C ALA A 8 2.74 -4.96 11.14
N ARG A 9 2.66 -6.22 10.66
CA ARG A 9 3.47 -7.33 11.20
C ARG A 9 4.97 -7.07 11.12
N HIS A 10 5.41 -6.57 9.97
CA HIS A 10 6.78 -6.12 9.74
C HIS A 10 6.72 -4.74 9.10
N ASN A 11 7.56 -3.83 9.57
CA ASN A 11 7.70 -2.49 9.03
C ASN A 11 9.17 -2.09 9.10
N LEU A 12 9.80 -1.96 7.94
CA LEU A 12 11.20 -1.61 7.80
C LEU A 12 11.32 -0.39 6.89
N THR A 13 12.00 0.64 7.40
CA THR A 13 12.44 1.78 6.62
C THR A 13 13.96 1.84 6.67
N LEU A 14 14.60 1.83 5.51
CA LEU A 14 16.04 1.97 5.35
C LEU A 14 16.30 3.24 4.56
N ASN A 15 17.20 4.08 5.03
CA ASN A 15 17.68 5.24 4.29
C ASN A 15 19.21 5.24 4.29
N GLY A 16 19.79 5.77 3.22
CA GLY A 16 21.24 5.82 3.11
C GLY A 16 21.70 6.75 2.00
N THR A 17 22.89 7.30 2.20
CA THR A 17 23.62 8.08 1.22
C THR A 17 24.97 7.43 1.01
N TRP A 18 25.31 7.17 -0.25
CA TRP A 18 26.61 6.66 -0.64
C TRP A 18 27.29 7.67 -1.55
N GLU A 19 28.38 8.26 -1.05
CA GLU A 19 29.28 9.06 -1.87
C GLU A 19 30.20 8.12 -2.67
N LEU A 20 30.14 8.20 -4.00
CA LEU A 20 30.89 7.29 -4.85
C LEU A 20 32.38 7.69 -4.84
N PRO A 21 33.29 6.83 -4.35
CA PRO A 21 34.71 7.18 -4.18
C PRO A 21 35.52 7.03 -5.48
N PHE A 22 34.87 7.06 -6.64
CA PHE A 22 35.52 6.81 -7.93
C PHE A 22 36.26 8.06 -8.44
N PHE A 23 37.39 7.83 -9.11
CA PHE A 23 38.14 8.85 -9.85
C PHE A 23 38.64 10.05 -9.03
N GLN A 24 38.78 9.89 -7.71
CA GLN A 24 39.29 10.91 -6.77
C GLN A 24 40.66 11.48 -7.20
N SER A 25 41.51 10.70 -7.87
CA SER A 25 42.83 11.11 -8.35
C SER A 25 42.84 11.80 -9.73
N LYS A 26 41.73 11.82 -10.47
CA LYS A 26 41.68 12.42 -11.83
C LYS A 26 41.57 13.95 -11.75
N THR A 27 42.27 14.67 -12.63
CA THR A 27 42.29 16.14 -12.70
C THR A 27 41.70 16.65 -14.03
N GLY A 28 41.57 17.96 -14.17
CA GLY A 28 41.04 18.59 -15.38
C GLY A 28 39.55 18.27 -15.65
N VAL A 29 39.14 18.36 -16.91
CA VAL A 29 37.75 18.13 -17.35
C VAL A 29 37.27 16.72 -16.98
N ILE A 30 38.14 15.71 -17.11
CA ILE A 30 37.84 14.32 -16.75
C ILE A 30 37.52 14.21 -15.25
N GLY A 31 38.33 14.84 -14.39
CA GLY A 31 38.05 14.90 -12.95
C GLY A 31 36.74 15.62 -12.64
N ALA A 32 36.45 16.73 -13.32
CA ALA A 32 35.23 17.50 -13.11
C ALA A 32 33.94 16.71 -13.43
N VAL A 33 33.97 15.86 -14.47
CA VAL A 33 32.81 15.03 -14.87
C VAL A 33 32.68 13.78 -14.00
N LEU A 34 33.79 13.14 -13.63
CA LEU A 34 33.76 11.82 -12.97
C LEU A 34 33.64 11.86 -11.44
N LYS A 35 33.96 12.98 -10.78
CA LYS A 35 33.95 13.12 -9.31
C LYS A 35 32.61 13.60 -8.76
N GLY A 36 32.39 13.48 -7.45
CA GLY A 36 31.30 14.19 -6.75
C GLY A 36 29.91 13.66 -7.06
N TRP A 37 29.82 12.37 -7.40
CA TRP A 37 28.57 11.65 -7.49
C TRP A 37 28.18 11.11 -6.12
N SER A 38 26.90 11.25 -5.76
CA SER A 38 26.32 10.55 -4.61
C SER A 38 25.00 9.90 -4.98
N VAL A 39 24.72 8.77 -4.36
CA VAL A 39 23.47 8.04 -4.47
C VAL A 39 22.76 8.13 -3.14
N ASN A 40 21.51 8.59 -3.15
CA ASN A 40 20.64 8.51 -1.97
C ASN A 40 19.55 7.48 -2.21
N ASN A 41 19.16 6.78 -1.15
CA ASN A 41 18.06 5.82 -1.19
C ASN A 41 17.16 5.99 0.05
N ILE A 42 15.86 5.78 -0.18
CA ILE A 42 14.90 5.46 0.87
C ILE A 42 14.12 4.23 0.41
N THR A 43 14.11 3.21 1.25
CA THR A 43 13.40 1.95 1.03
C THR A 43 12.42 1.73 2.16
N THR A 44 11.16 1.46 1.82
CA THR A 44 10.10 1.11 2.77
C THR A 44 9.51 -0.24 2.40
N LEU A 45 9.63 -1.21 3.31
CA LEU A 45 9.04 -2.54 3.21
C LEU A 45 8.07 -2.71 4.37
N ARG A 46 6.79 -2.95 4.09
CA ARG A 46 5.78 -3.08 5.13
C ARG A 46 4.78 -4.17 4.80
N SER A 47 4.46 -4.99 5.81
CA SER A 47 3.35 -5.93 5.72
C SER A 47 2.01 -5.20 5.58
N GLY A 48 1.03 -5.83 4.95
CA GLY A 48 -0.28 -5.21 4.80
C GLY A 48 -1.04 -5.05 6.11
N HIS A 49 -1.88 -4.03 6.17
CA HIS A 49 -2.76 -3.79 7.30
C HIS A 49 -3.95 -4.75 7.28
N PRO A 50 -4.43 -5.19 8.45
CA PRO A 50 -5.60 -6.03 8.50
C PRO A 50 -6.87 -5.21 8.23
N PHE A 51 -7.86 -5.85 7.63
CA PHE A 51 -9.16 -5.28 7.34
C PHE A 51 -10.27 -6.30 7.59
N THR A 52 -11.52 -5.84 7.53
CA THR A 52 -12.70 -6.65 7.82
C THR A 52 -13.65 -6.62 6.64
N ALA A 53 -14.17 -7.78 6.25
CA ALA A 53 -15.30 -7.87 5.34
C ALA A 53 -16.60 -7.45 6.04
N GLN A 54 -17.48 -6.82 5.27
CA GLN A 54 -18.51 -5.94 5.81
C GLN A 54 -19.83 -6.09 5.05
N LEU A 55 -20.96 -5.81 5.69
CA LEU A 55 -22.26 -5.65 5.05
C LEU A 55 -22.53 -4.17 4.81
N GLY A 56 -23.27 -3.87 3.74
CA GLY A 56 -23.73 -2.52 3.40
C GLY A 56 -25.01 -2.10 4.13
N PHE A 57 -25.60 -2.98 4.95
CA PHE A 57 -26.90 -2.76 5.60
C PHE A 57 -26.95 -3.40 7.00
N ASN A 58 -27.94 -3.01 7.79
CA ASN A 58 -28.20 -3.58 9.12
C ASN A 58 -29.12 -4.80 8.99
N ARG A 59 -28.62 -5.97 9.37
CA ARG A 59 -29.38 -7.23 9.36
C ARG A 59 -29.52 -7.84 10.75
N SER A 60 -28.68 -7.46 11.71
CA SER A 60 -28.81 -7.90 13.10
C SER A 60 -29.95 -7.21 13.86
N GLY A 61 -30.57 -6.17 13.30
CA GLY A 61 -31.67 -5.45 13.94
C GLY A 61 -31.24 -4.59 15.13
N ASN A 62 -29.93 -4.40 15.33
CA ASN A 62 -29.39 -3.68 16.49
C ASN A 62 -29.54 -2.15 16.42
N LEU A 63 -30.25 -1.63 15.41
CA LEU A 63 -30.51 -0.21 15.14
C LEU A 63 -29.25 0.68 15.19
N ASN A 64 -28.07 0.11 15.00
CA ASN A 64 -26.82 0.85 14.92
C ASN A 64 -26.76 1.61 13.59
N THR A 65 -27.41 2.77 13.59
CA THR A 65 -27.66 3.64 12.43
C THR A 65 -26.70 4.84 12.37
N THR A 66 -25.82 5.01 13.37
CA THR A 66 -24.94 6.19 13.53
C THR A 66 -23.45 5.81 13.62
N GLY A 67 -22.61 6.39 12.74
CA GLY A 67 -21.13 6.41 12.85
C GLY A 67 -20.33 5.51 11.90
N PHE A 68 -18.99 5.64 11.91
CA PHE A 68 -18.01 4.92 11.06
C PHE A 68 -17.96 3.38 11.24
N SER A 69 -18.82 2.83 12.09
CA SER A 69 -18.96 1.40 12.42
C SER A 69 -20.18 0.74 11.75
N ARG A 70 -20.75 1.36 10.70
CA ARG A 70 -22.01 0.96 10.02
C ARG A 70 -22.08 -0.48 9.55
N HIS A 71 -20.92 -1.11 9.40
CA HIS A 71 -20.85 -2.36 8.70
C HIS A 71 -20.84 -3.51 9.68
N GLU A 72 -21.95 -4.24 9.69
CA GLU A 72 -21.98 -5.60 10.23
C GLU A 72 -20.98 -6.45 9.47
N ARG A 73 -20.58 -7.57 10.07
CA ARG A 73 -19.67 -8.53 9.43
C ARG A 73 -20.51 -9.72 8.95
N PRO A 74 -20.16 -10.34 7.82
CA PRO A 74 -20.80 -11.56 7.38
C PRO A 74 -20.42 -12.73 8.31
N ASP A 75 -21.05 -13.88 8.07
CA ASP A 75 -20.55 -15.15 8.58
C ASP A 75 -19.44 -15.66 7.68
N LEU A 76 -18.38 -16.17 8.31
CA LEU A 76 -17.36 -17.00 7.69
C LEU A 76 -17.88 -18.44 7.69
N LYS A 77 -17.80 -19.10 6.54
CA LYS A 77 -18.15 -20.51 6.41
C LYS A 77 -17.17 -21.38 7.22
N PRO A 78 -17.63 -22.44 7.93
CA PRO A 78 -16.80 -23.24 8.82
C PRO A 78 -15.55 -23.86 8.18
N GLU A 79 -15.61 -24.19 6.89
CA GLU A 79 -14.52 -24.78 6.11
C GLU A 79 -13.43 -23.79 5.67
N CYS A 80 -13.69 -22.49 5.84
CA CYS A 80 -12.80 -21.45 5.33
C CYS A 80 -11.79 -20.94 6.37
N SER A 81 -10.61 -20.59 5.86
CA SER A 81 -9.63 -19.82 6.63
C SER A 81 -10.19 -18.46 7.04
N VAL A 82 -9.86 -18.00 8.24
CA VAL A 82 -10.16 -16.62 8.71
C VAL A 82 -9.47 -15.54 7.87
N ASN A 83 -8.44 -15.92 7.10
CA ASN A 83 -7.75 -15.06 6.14
C ASN A 83 -7.67 -15.77 4.78
N PRO A 84 -8.76 -15.80 4.00
CA PRO A 84 -8.82 -16.52 2.72
C PRO A 84 -8.23 -15.69 1.57
N VAL A 85 -7.06 -15.05 1.79
CA VAL A 85 -6.41 -14.20 0.78
C VAL A 85 -5.81 -15.06 -0.33
N LEU A 86 -6.20 -14.76 -1.57
CA LEU A 86 -5.71 -15.40 -2.80
C LEU A 86 -4.58 -14.59 -3.45
N GLY A 87 -4.59 -13.26 -3.25
CA GLY A 87 -3.70 -12.32 -3.92
C GLY A 87 -4.30 -11.74 -5.21
N GLY A 88 -3.58 -10.81 -5.84
CA GLY A 88 -4.03 -10.12 -7.06
C GLY A 88 -5.18 -9.12 -6.84
N PRO A 89 -5.41 -8.17 -7.77
CA PRO A 89 -6.41 -7.12 -7.59
C PRO A 89 -7.85 -7.54 -7.93
N ASP A 90 -8.05 -8.50 -8.83
CA ASP A 90 -9.40 -8.84 -9.35
C ASP A 90 -10.21 -9.76 -8.43
N ARG A 91 -9.52 -10.54 -7.60
CA ARG A 91 -10.13 -11.41 -6.58
C ARG A 91 -9.12 -11.63 -5.45
N TYR A 92 -8.88 -10.58 -4.68
CA TYR A 92 -7.81 -10.55 -3.67
C TYR A 92 -7.99 -11.60 -2.57
N PHE A 93 -9.21 -11.99 -2.27
CA PHE A 93 -9.55 -13.05 -1.32
C PHE A 93 -10.72 -13.89 -1.85
N ASP A 94 -10.89 -15.08 -1.30
CA ASP A 94 -11.98 -15.95 -1.69
C ASP A 94 -13.31 -15.43 -1.14
N VAL A 95 -14.05 -14.76 -2.01
CA VAL A 95 -15.40 -14.23 -1.77
C VAL A 95 -16.41 -15.29 -1.37
N ASN A 96 -16.20 -16.56 -1.75
CA ASN A 96 -17.12 -17.66 -1.49
C ASN A 96 -17.07 -18.14 -0.03
N CYS A 97 -16.07 -17.71 0.75
CA CYS A 97 -15.93 -18.02 2.17
C CYS A 97 -16.88 -17.23 3.07
N PHE A 98 -17.59 -16.25 2.51
CA PHE A 98 -18.47 -15.37 3.26
C PHE A 98 -19.92 -15.63 2.88
N GLN A 99 -20.78 -15.65 3.89
CA GLN A 99 -22.21 -15.80 3.71
C GLN A 99 -22.95 -14.80 4.58
N LEU A 100 -24.18 -14.51 4.18
CA LEU A 100 -25.02 -13.61 4.94
C LEU A 100 -25.42 -14.29 6.26
N GLN A 101 -25.27 -13.59 7.38
CA GLN A 101 -25.61 -14.15 8.69
C GLN A 101 -27.11 -14.40 8.84
N THR A 102 -27.52 -15.16 9.86
CA THR A 102 -28.94 -15.33 10.19
C THR A 102 -29.61 -13.97 10.48
N VAL A 103 -30.88 -13.82 10.10
CA VAL A 103 -31.64 -12.60 10.39
C VAL A 103 -31.65 -12.36 11.91
N ASN A 104 -31.50 -11.11 12.34
CA ASN A 104 -31.44 -10.71 13.74
C ASN A 104 -30.26 -11.29 14.54
N THR A 105 -29.19 -11.73 13.86
CA THR A 105 -27.93 -12.14 14.52
C THR A 105 -26.74 -11.31 14.05
N ARG A 106 -25.67 -11.31 14.85
CA ARG A 106 -24.38 -10.71 14.47
C ARG A 106 -23.54 -11.74 13.74
N GLY A 107 -22.89 -11.34 12.65
CA GLY A 107 -21.98 -12.24 11.95
C GLY A 107 -20.73 -12.62 12.76
N ASN A 108 -20.24 -13.82 12.48
CA ASN A 108 -19.19 -14.50 13.23
C ASN A 108 -17.76 -14.13 12.77
N LEU A 109 -17.57 -13.53 11.59
CA LEU A 109 -16.25 -13.27 11.03
C LEU A 109 -15.43 -12.38 11.98
N PRO A 110 -14.24 -12.78 12.45
CA PRO A 110 -13.46 -11.96 13.38
C PRO A 110 -13.07 -10.59 12.79
N ARG A 111 -13.03 -9.56 13.64
CA ARG A 111 -12.64 -8.21 13.21
C ARG A 111 -11.17 -8.23 12.80
N ASN A 112 -10.85 -7.58 11.68
CA ASN A 112 -9.49 -7.39 11.18
C ASN A 112 -8.74 -8.73 11.00
N SER A 113 -9.45 -9.70 10.43
CA SER A 113 -8.95 -11.06 10.17
C SER A 113 -8.30 -11.20 8.79
N LEU A 114 -8.76 -10.45 7.79
CA LEU A 114 -8.16 -10.45 6.45
C LEU A 114 -6.93 -9.54 6.43
N LEU A 115 -5.85 -9.97 5.77
CA LEU A 115 -4.62 -9.20 5.64
C LEU A 115 -4.52 -8.53 4.26
N GLY A 116 -4.39 -7.20 4.23
CA GLY A 116 -4.24 -6.44 2.99
C GLY A 116 -2.88 -6.66 2.29
N PRO A 117 -2.71 -6.09 1.08
CA PRO A 117 -1.44 -6.18 0.36
C PRO A 117 -0.31 -5.48 1.11
N GLY A 118 0.91 -6.02 0.98
CA GLY A 118 2.13 -5.38 1.49
C GLY A 118 2.65 -4.25 0.60
N LEU A 119 3.37 -3.31 1.20
CA LEU A 119 4.04 -2.20 0.55
C LEU A 119 5.51 -2.52 0.29
N VAL A 120 5.96 -2.25 -0.92
CA VAL A 120 7.39 -2.23 -1.30
C VAL A 120 7.61 -0.94 -2.09
N SER A 121 8.26 0.02 -1.45
CA SER A 121 8.65 1.30 -2.06
C SER A 121 10.15 1.46 -2.00
N ILE A 122 10.77 1.75 -3.13
CA ILE A 122 12.20 2.06 -3.21
C ILE A 122 12.30 3.33 -4.03
N ASP A 123 12.77 4.39 -3.40
CA ASP A 123 13.02 5.69 -4.01
C ASP A 123 14.52 5.95 -3.97
N ALA A 124 15.06 6.51 -5.05
CA ALA A 124 16.49 6.76 -5.16
C ALA A 124 16.75 8.10 -5.84
N SER A 125 17.88 8.72 -5.52
CA SER A 125 18.39 9.86 -6.27
C SER A 125 19.85 9.70 -6.58
N LEU A 126 20.24 10.16 -7.77
CA LEU A 126 21.62 10.30 -8.19
C LEU A 126 21.92 11.79 -8.28
N VAL A 127 22.89 12.25 -7.50
CA VAL A 127 23.30 13.65 -7.43
C VAL A 127 24.72 13.77 -7.97
N LYS A 128 24.94 14.76 -8.82
CA LYS A 128 26.27 15.18 -9.26
C LYS A 128 26.54 16.59 -8.80
N SER A 129 27.60 16.78 -8.04
CA SER A 129 28.08 18.09 -7.61
C SER A 129 29.27 18.54 -8.47
N PHE A 130 29.21 19.76 -8.96
CA PHE A 130 30.29 20.48 -9.61
C PHE A 130 30.68 21.66 -8.72
N THR A 131 31.95 21.78 -8.37
CA THR A 131 32.49 22.90 -7.61
C THR A 131 33.39 23.73 -8.52
N ALA A 132 33.15 25.05 -8.56
CA ALA A 132 33.93 25.99 -9.36
C ALA A 132 34.43 27.13 -8.46
N GLY A 133 35.70 27.05 -8.05
CA GLY A 133 36.27 27.95 -7.05
C GLY A 133 35.65 27.75 -5.65
N ALA A 134 35.86 28.72 -4.77
CA ALA A 134 35.44 28.63 -3.37
C ALA A 134 33.96 28.99 -3.12
N ARG A 135 33.28 29.65 -4.07
CA ARG A 135 31.95 30.25 -3.84
C ARG A 135 30.83 29.70 -4.72
N ARG A 136 31.15 29.06 -5.86
CA ARG A 136 30.13 28.60 -6.81
C ARG A 136 30.03 27.07 -6.84
N SER A 137 28.81 26.55 -6.75
CA SER A 137 28.54 25.13 -6.95
C SER A 137 27.28 24.91 -7.79
N LEU A 138 27.33 23.90 -8.66
CA LEU A 138 26.19 23.41 -9.42
C LEU A 138 25.91 21.97 -8.99
N GLN A 139 24.68 21.68 -8.58
CA GLN A 139 24.22 20.32 -8.37
C GLN A 139 23.21 19.95 -9.44
N VAL A 140 23.39 18.80 -10.06
CA VAL A 140 22.40 18.17 -10.93
C VAL A 140 21.89 16.93 -10.22
N ARG A 141 20.57 16.74 -10.19
CA ARG A 141 19.93 15.64 -9.49
C ARG A 141 18.93 14.94 -10.39
N LEU A 142 19.03 13.61 -10.45
CA LEU A 142 18.01 12.72 -10.98
C LEU A 142 17.34 12.01 -9.80
N GLU A 143 16.04 12.18 -9.63
CA GLU A 143 15.23 11.47 -8.63
C GLU A 143 14.33 10.44 -9.34
N VAL A 144 14.28 9.23 -8.80
CA VAL A 144 13.45 8.13 -9.28
C VAL A 144 12.62 7.61 -8.13
N PHE A 145 11.31 7.81 -8.22
CA PHE A 145 10.33 7.29 -7.27
C PHE A 145 9.77 5.97 -7.77
N ASN A 146 9.49 5.03 -6.86
CA ASN A 146 9.07 3.67 -7.19
C ASN A 146 10.00 3.03 -8.24
N VAL A 147 11.29 2.91 -7.89
CA VAL A 147 12.34 2.31 -8.72
C VAL A 147 11.92 0.96 -9.34
N PRO A 148 11.26 0.03 -8.63
CA PRO A 148 10.83 -1.24 -9.22
C PRO A 148 9.62 -1.12 -10.15
N ASN A 149 8.97 0.04 -10.21
CA ASN A 149 7.67 0.26 -10.85
C ASN A 149 6.60 -0.76 -10.38
N ARG A 150 6.63 -1.11 -9.09
CA ARG A 150 5.71 -2.08 -8.50
C ARG A 150 4.36 -1.40 -8.23
N ALA A 151 3.26 -2.06 -8.59
CA ALA A 151 1.93 -1.66 -8.14
C ALA A 151 1.77 -1.97 -6.64
N ASN A 152 1.75 -0.93 -5.80
CA ASN A 152 1.45 -1.08 -4.38
C ASN A 152 -0.06 -0.92 -4.16
N PHE A 153 -0.77 -2.03 -4.11
CA PHE A 153 -2.22 -2.05 -3.96
C PHE A 153 -2.70 -1.58 -2.58
N ALA A 154 -3.83 -0.88 -2.56
CA ALA A 154 -4.52 -0.53 -1.32
C ALA A 154 -5.23 -1.74 -0.70
N ILE A 155 -5.74 -1.57 0.51
CA ILE A 155 -6.73 -2.51 1.07
C ILE A 155 -7.92 -2.59 0.10
N PRO A 156 -8.52 -3.78 -0.12
CA PRO A 156 -9.70 -3.92 -0.97
C PRO A 156 -10.77 -2.87 -0.69
N SER A 157 -11.11 -2.10 -1.72
CA SER A 157 -12.32 -1.28 -1.76
C SER A 157 -13.56 -2.18 -1.75
N GLY A 158 -13.45 -3.36 -2.38
CA GLY A 158 -14.37 -4.48 -2.37
C GLY A 158 -14.50 -5.21 -1.04
N ARG A 159 -14.53 -4.51 0.09
CA ARG A 159 -14.71 -5.10 1.43
C ARG A 159 -16.17 -5.21 1.87
N ILE A 160 -17.10 -4.60 1.13
CA ILE A 160 -18.53 -4.77 1.34
C ILE A 160 -18.98 -5.99 0.53
N ALA A 161 -19.50 -7.01 1.19
CA ALA A 161 -19.92 -8.28 0.61
C ALA A 161 -21.35 -8.24 0.07
N PHE A 162 -22.28 -7.76 0.90
CA PHE A 162 -23.70 -7.79 0.61
C PHE A 162 -24.30 -6.41 0.83
N THR A 163 -25.16 -5.97 -0.09
CA THR A 163 -25.81 -4.64 -0.05
C THR A 163 -27.28 -4.70 0.36
N GLY A 164 -27.88 -5.90 0.32
CA GLY A 164 -29.24 -6.13 0.73
C GLY A 164 -29.63 -7.60 0.56
N VAL A 165 -30.93 -7.85 0.59
CA VAL A 165 -31.55 -9.15 0.38
C VAL A 165 -32.65 -8.97 -0.67
N ALA A 166 -32.69 -9.84 -1.67
CA ALA A 166 -33.71 -9.80 -2.71
C ALA A 166 -35.05 -10.36 -2.19
N ALA A 167 -36.11 -10.22 -2.99
CA ALA A 167 -37.46 -10.67 -2.63
C ALA A 167 -37.55 -12.19 -2.40
N ASP A 168 -36.69 -12.96 -3.07
CA ASP A 168 -36.53 -14.41 -2.91
C ASP A 168 -35.65 -14.82 -1.70
N SER A 169 -35.32 -13.87 -0.83
CA SER A 169 -34.42 -14.04 0.32
C SER A 169 -32.95 -14.31 -0.01
N SER A 170 -32.55 -14.25 -1.29
CA SER A 170 -31.15 -14.39 -1.69
C SER A 170 -30.32 -13.13 -1.37
N PRO A 171 -29.01 -13.26 -1.07
CA PRO A 171 -28.16 -12.11 -0.79
C PRO A 171 -27.83 -11.31 -2.05
N ILE A 172 -27.96 -9.98 -1.99
CA ILE A 172 -27.52 -9.09 -3.07
C ILE A 172 -26.03 -8.81 -2.90
N VAL A 173 -25.20 -9.43 -3.74
CA VAL A 173 -23.73 -9.30 -3.70
C VAL A 173 -23.30 -7.92 -4.21
N ALA A 174 -22.33 -7.30 -3.54
CA ALA A 174 -21.80 -6.01 -3.97
C ALA A 174 -20.98 -6.14 -5.28
N PRO A 175 -21.09 -5.20 -6.23
CA PRO A 175 -20.43 -5.30 -7.55
C PRO A 175 -18.89 -5.43 -7.49
N ASN A 176 -18.26 -4.80 -6.50
CA ASN A 176 -16.80 -4.79 -6.34
C ASN A 176 -16.30 -5.83 -5.33
N TRP A 177 -17.14 -6.75 -4.85
CA TRP A 177 -16.79 -7.69 -3.80
C TRP A 177 -15.51 -8.47 -4.12
N GLY A 178 -14.53 -8.44 -3.20
CA GLY A 178 -13.23 -9.10 -3.40
C GLY A 178 -12.20 -8.32 -4.21
N ARG A 179 -12.54 -7.16 -4.79
CA ARG A 179 -11.65 -6.40 -5.68
C ARG A 179 -10.86 -5.30 -4.99
N ILE A 180 -9.67 -5.04 -5.51
CA ILE A 180 -8.87 -3.85 -5.23
C ILE A 180 -8.92 -2.95 -6.47
N THR A 181 -9.35 -1.71 -6.29
CA THR A 181 -9.52 -0.74 -7.39
C THR A 181 -8.56 0.45 -7.30
N SER A 182 -7.59 0.42 -6.39
CA SER A 182 -6.66 1.52 -6.16
C SER A 182 -5.30 1.07 -5.64
N THR A 183 -4.31 1.93 -5.84
CA THR A 183 -2.96 1.81 -5.28
C THR A 183 -2.72 2.87 -4.20
N VAL A 184 -1.74 2.63 -3.33
CA VAL A 184 -1.31 3.58 -2.28
C VAL A 184 -0.05 4.36 -2.66
N THR A 185 0.60 3.98 -3.76
CA THR A 185 1.70 4.73 -4.37
C THR A 185 1.39 5.00 -5.84
N THR A 186 2.12 5.95 -6.42
CA THR A 186 2.11 6.22 -7.86
C THR A 186 2.93 5.16 -8.63
N SER A 187 2.78 5.17 -9.96
CA SER A 187 3.73 4.51 -10.86
C SER A 187 5.11 5.17 -10.76
N ARG A 188 6.12 4.57 -11.39
CA ARG A 188 7.46 5.16 -11.44
C ARG A 188 7.41 6.60 -11.95
N GLN A 189 8.09 7.50 -11.24
CA GLN A 189 8.28 8.88 -11.66
C GLN A 189 9.77 9.21 -11.72
N LEU A 190 10.16 10.00 -12.71
CA LEU A 190 11.52 10.50 -12.86
C LEU A 190 11.48 12.03 -12.83
N GLN A 191 12.38 12.63 -12.06
CA GLN A 191 12.52 14.07 -11.97
C GLN A 191 13.98 14.46 -12.16
N LEU A 192 14.21 15.48 -12.97
CA LEU A 192 15.53 16.06 -13.18
C LEU A 192 15.52 17.48 -12.63
N GLY A 193 16.51 17.81 -11.80
CA GLY A 193 16.65 19.14 -11.20
C GLY A 193 18.09 19.63 -11.25
N ALA A 194 18.26 20.95 -11.24
CA ALA A 194 19.54 21.60 -11.12
C ALA A 194 19.47 22.73 -10.09
N LYS A 195 20.51 22.86 -9.26
CA LYS A 195 20.66 23.93 -8.26
C LYS A 195 22.01 24.60 -8.43
N LEU A 196 22.00 25.89 -8.74
CA LEU A 196 23.19 26.75 -8.71
C LEU A 196 23.24 27.49 -7.38
N SER A 197 24.40 27.50 -6.73
CA SER A 197 24.67 28.29 -5.51
C SER A 197 25.89 29.18 -5.77
N PHE A 198 25.86 30.44 -5.30
CA PHE A 198 26.87 31.46 -5.54
C PHE A 198 27.08 32.37 -4.32
#